data_AF-A0A6P0YL08-F1
#
_entry.id   AF-A0A6P0YL08-F1
#
_cell.length_a   1.000
_cell.length_b   1.000
_cell.length_c   1.000
_cell.angle_alpha   90.00
_cell.angle_beta   90.00
_cell.angle_gamma   90.00
#
_symmetry.space_group_name_H-M   'P 1'
#
loop_
_entity.id
_entity.type
_entity.pdbx_description
1 polymer ?
#
loop_
_entity_poly.entity_id
_entity_poly.type
_entity_poly.pdbx_seq_one_letter_code
_entity_poly.pdbx_strand_id
1 'polypeptide(L)' 'PFLACAFKSRNDLLEDPFCNVWLDPPWSFKQIFHPDWPQEFIGFLGFTGLIIYTIFLCYFVLVKLQKQGRSATGN' A
#
# COMPACT_ATOMS: atom_id res chain seq x y z
N PRO A 1 0.25 -9.05 -12.14
CA PRO A 1 -1.16 -8.94 -12.61
C PRO A 1 -2.19 -8.55 -11.52
N PHE A 2 -1.82 -7.85 -10.44
CA PHE A 2 -2.77 -7.31 -9.44
C PHE A 2 -3.16 -5.85 -9.73
N LEU A 3 -2.33 -5.13 -10.52
CA LEU A 3 -2.56 -3.75 -10.91
C LEU A 3 -3.87 -3.56 -11.68
N ALA A 4 -4.27 -4.54 -12.50
CA ALA A 4 -5.55 -4.49 -13.20
C ALA A 4 -6.75 -4.51 -12.23
N CYS A 5 -6.61 -5.16 -11.07
CA CYS A 5 -7.64 -5.18 -10.03
C CYS A 5 -7.70 -3.86 -9.26
N ALA A 6 -6.57 -3.17 -9.05
CA ALA A 6 -6.51 -1.94 -8.28
C ALA A 6 -7.39 -0.79 -8.83
N PHE A 7 -7.70 -0.82 -10.14
CA PHE A 7 -8.52 0.20 -10.81
C PHE A 7 -9.96 -0.24 -11.08
N LYS A 8 -10.38 -1.41 -10.60
CA LYS A 8 -11.76 -1.90 -10.76
C LYS A 8 -12.70 -1.30 -9.72
N SER A 9 -13.98 -1.20 -10.05
CA SER A 9 -14.99 -0.83 -9.07
C SER A 9 -15.16 -1.95 -8.03
N ARG A 10 -15.72 -1.63 -6.86
CA ARG A 10 -15.94 -2.63 -5.79
C ARG A 10 -16.79 -3.81 -6.28
N ASN A 11 -17.79 -3.56 -7.12
CA ASN A 11 -18.65 -4.63 -7.64
C ASN A 11 -17.87 -5.54 -8.58
N ASP A 12 -17.11 -4.97 -9.52
CA ASP A 12 -16.28 -5.73 -10.47
C ASP A 12 -15.16 -6.52 -9.78
N LEU A 13 -14.64 -6.01 -8.65
CA LEU A 13 -13.65 -6.69 -7.81
C LEU A 13 -14.23 -7.93 -7.13
N LEU A 14 -15.50 -7.86 -6.72
CA LEU A 14 -16.17 -8.96 -6.01
C LEU A 14 -16.67 -10.04 -6.97
N GLU A 15 -17.08 -9.67 -8.18
CA GLU A 15 -17.53 -10.61 -9.21
C GLU A 15 -16.38 -11.38 -9.87
N ASP A 16 -15.20 -10.76 -10.01
CA ASP A 16 -14.03 -11.37 -10.62
C ASP A 16 -13.24 -12.20 -9.60
N PRO A 17 -13.25 -13.56 -9.68
CA PRO A 17 -12.56 -14.42 -8.69
C PRO A 17 -11.06 -14.14 -8.61
N PHE A 18 -10.45 -13.71 -9.73
CA PHE A 18 -9.03 -13.39 -9.78
C PHE A 18 -8.69 -12.11 -9.01
N CYS A 19 -9.61 -11.15 -8.94
CA CYS A 19 -9.42 -9.94 -8.16
C CYS A 19 -9.91 -10.09 -6.71
N ASN A 20 -10.96 -10.88 -6.49
CA ASN A 20 -11.53 -11.14 -5.18
C ASN A 20 -10.53 -11.78 -4.20
N VAL A 21 -9.69 -12.71 -4.68
CA VAL A 21 -8.67 -13.40 -3.86
C VAL A 21 -7.68 -12.45 -3.18
N TRP A 22 -7.50 -11.23 -3.72
CA TRP A 22 -6.62 -10.23 -3.11
C TRP A 22 -7.25 -9.51 -1.91
N LEU A 23 -8.55 -9.70 -1.66
CA LEU A 23 -9.29 -9.13 -0.53
C LEU A 23 -9.23 -10.03 0.73
N ASP A 24 -8.96 -11.32 0.58
CA ASP A 24 -8.90 -12.26 1.71
C ASP A 24 -7.81 -11.91 2.74
N PRO A 25 -6.57 -11.56 2.35
CA PRO A 25 -5.53 -11.19 3.30
C PRO A 25 -5.87 -9.94 4.15
N PRO A 26 -6.27 -8.79 3.57
CA PRO A 26 -6.59 -7.61 4.38
C PRO A 26 -7.83 -7.81 5.26
N TRP A 27 -8.83 -8.60 4.83
CA TRP A 27 -9.97 -8.94 5.68
C TRP A 27 -9.57 -9.84 6.85
N SER A 28 -8.72 -10.84 6.61
CA SER A 28 -8.19 -11.68 7.68
C SER A 28 -7.35 -10.87 8.67
N PHE A 29 -6.51 -9.95 8.17
CA PHE A 29 -5.74 -9.02 9.00
C PHE A 29 -6.66 -8.18 9.90
N LYS A 30 -7.72 -7.59 9.34
CA LYS A 30 -8.72 -6.87 10.13
C LYS A 30 -9.30 -7.76 11.22
N GLN A 31 -9.74 -8.98 10.89
CA GLN A 31 -10.39 -9.86 11.86
C GLN A 31 -9.47 -10.23 13.02
N ILE A 32 -8.17 -10.41 12.77
CA ILE A 32 -7.19 -10.81 13.79
C ILE A 32 -6.80 -9.62 14.69
N PHE A 33 -6.53 -8.46 14.10
CA PHE A 33 -5.91 -7.33 14.84
C PHE A 33 -6.88 -6.20 15.18
N HIS A 34 -7.93 -6.01 14.38
CA HIS A 34 -8.87 -4.89 14.48
C HIS A 34 -10.33 -5.33 14.25
N PRO A 35 -10.84 -6.31 15.02
CA PRO A 35 -12.16 -6.90 14.78
C PRO A 35 -13.28 -5.85 14.87
N ASP A 36 -13.23 -4.98 15.88
CA ASP A 36 -14.28 -4.01 16.20
C ASP A 36 -14.22 -2.73 15.36
N TRP A 37 -13.16 -2.55 14.59
CA TRP A 37 -12.98 -1.32 13.81
C TRP A 37 -13.75 -1.42 12.50
N PRO A 38 -14.35 -0.31 12.02
CA PRO A 38 -15.00 -0.30 10.72
C PRO A 38 -13.96 -0.52 9.60
N GLN A 39 -14.30 -1.36 8.62
CA GLN A 39 -13.39 -1.71 7.51
C GLN A 39 -12.90 -0.48 6.75
N GLU A 40 -13.80 0.46 6.51
CA GLU A 40 -13.50 1.71 5.79
C GLU A 40 -12.47 2.57 6.54
N PHE A 41 -12.47 2.55 7.88
CA PHE A 41 -11.52 3.31 8.68
C PHE A 41 -10.11 2.72 8.65
N ILE A 42 -9.99 1.39 8.72
CA ILE A 42 -8.69 0.71 8.55
C ILE A 42 -8.15 0.96 7.14
N GLY A 43 -9.02 0.87 6.12
CA GLY A 43 -8.66 1.19 4.74
C GLY A 43 -8.13 2.62 4.60
N PHE A 44 -8.82 3.59 5.21
CA PHE A 44 -8.38 4.99 5.25
C PHE A 44 -7.01 5.15 5.89
N LEU A 45 -6.79 4.57 7.08
CA LEU A 45 -5.49 4.66 7.77
C LEU A 45 -4.35 4.04 6.95
N GLY A 46 -4.58 2.87 6.35
CA GLY A 46 -3.61 2.22 5.49
C GLY A 46 -3.26 3.06 4.26
N PHE A 47 -4.28 3.63 3.61
CA PHE A 47 -4.11 4.48 2.43
C PHE A 47 -3.39 5.79 2.77
N THR A 48 -3.78 6.48 3.84
CA THR A 48 -3.11 7.70 4.29
C THR A 48 -1.66 7.44 4.67
N GLY A 49 -1.39 6.35 5.41
CA GLY A 49 -0.03 5.94 5.74
C GLY A 49 0.82 5.66 4.50
N LEU A 50 0.26 4.99 3.50
CA LEU A 50 0.93 4.70 2.24
C LEU A 50 1.26 5.99 1.45
N ILE A 51 0.34 6.96 1.39
CA ILE A 51 0.59 8.26 0.75
C ILE A 51 1.76 8.96 1.44
N ILE A 52 1.72 9.08 2.77
CA ILE A 52 2.76 9.75 3.55
C ILE A 52 4.12 9.06 3.30
N TYR A 53 4.16 7.74 3.41
CA TYR A 53 5.35 6.95 3.15
C TYR A 53 5.90 7.19 1.74
N THR A 54 5.03 7.19 0.73
CA THR A 54 5.43 7.39 -0.67
C THR A 54 6.01 8.78 -0.89
N ILE A 55 5.41 9.83 -0.32
CA ILE A 55 5.93 11.20 -0.40
C ILE A 55 7.35 11.27 0.20
N PHE A 56 7.54 10.73 1.40
CA PHE A 56 8.85 10.74 2.05
C PHE A 56 9.87 9.88 1.32
N LEU A 57 9.47 8.73 0.79
CA LEU A 57 10.32 7.86 -0.01
C LEU A 57 10.75 8.56 -1.31
N CYS A 58 9.83 9.21 -2.02
CA CYS A 58 10.14 10.01 -3.21
C CYS A 58 11.09 11.17 -2.87
N TYR A 59 10.83 11.90 -1.79
CA TYR A 59 11.75 12.95 -1.31
C TYR A 59 13.13 12.37 -1.01
N PHE A 60 13.20 11.23 -0.32
CA PHE A 60 14.46 10.59 0.01
C PHE A 60 15.23 10.18 -1.26
N VAL A 61 14.57 9.49 -2.20
CA VAL A 61 15.19 9.02 -3.44
C VAL A 61 15.65 10.18 -4.33
N LEU A 62 14.83 11.22 -4.50
CA LEU A 62 15.14 12.32 -5.42
C LEU A 62 16.09 13.36 -4.82
N VAL A 63 15.99 13.64 -3.51
CA VAL A 63 16.74 14.74 -2.86
C VAL A 63 17.87 14.21 -1.98
N LYS A 64 17.61 13.28 -1.08
CA LYS A 64 18.61 12.81 -0.10
C LYS A 64 19.61 11.83 -0.73
N LEU A 65 19.14 10.85 -1.48
CA LEU A 65 19.98 9.79 -2.05
C LEU A 65 21.01 10.35 -3.02
N GLN A 66 20.60 11.29 -3.88
CA GLN A 66 21.50 12.01 -4.79
C GLN A 66 22.59 12.80 -4.05
N LYS A 67 22.28 13.38 -2.88
CA LYS A 67 23.25 14.07 -2.03
C LYS A 67 24.20 13.12 -1.29
N GLN A 68 23.74 11.90 -0.98
CA GLN A 68 24.50 10.89 -0.24
C GLN A 68 25.44 10.07 -1.15
N GLY A 69 25.17 10.03 -2.45
CA GLY A 69 26.00 9.39 -3.50
C GLY A 69 27.40 10.01 -3.73
N ARG A 70 27.84 10.94 -2.87
CA ARG A 70 29.24 11.42 -2.82
C ARG A 70 30.05 10.79 -1.66
N SER A 71 29.58 9.72 -1.04
CA SER A 71 30.46 8.86 -0.25
C SER A 71 31.13 7.86 -1.19
N ALA A 72 32.20 8.32 -1.83
CA ALA A 72 33.20 7.44 -2.38
C ALA A 72 33.82 6.66 -1.23
N THR A 73 33.35 5.43 -0.97
CA THR A 73 34.16 4.43 -0.26
C THR A 73 35.28 4.01 -1.22
N GLY A 74 36.24 4.92 -1.42
CA GLY A 74 37.51 4.64 -2.06
C GLY A 74 38.42 4.02 -1.02
N ASN A 75 38.56 2.71 -1.07
CA ASN A 75 39.73 1.98 -0.60
C ASN A 75 40.28 1.20 -1.79
#